data_AF-A0A1G7W095-F1
#
_entry.id   AF-A0A1G7W095-F1
#
_cell.length_a   1.000
_cell.length_b   1.000
_cell.length_c   1.000
_cell.angle_alpha   90.00
_cell.angle_beta   90.00
_cell.angle_gamma   90.00
#
_symmetry.space_group_name_H-M   'P 1'
#
loop_
_entity.id
_entity.type
_entity.pdbx_description
1 polymer ?
#
loop_
_entity_poly.entity_id
_entity_poly.type
_entity_poly.pdbx_seq_one_letter_code
_entity_poly.pdbx_strand_id
1 'polypeptide(L)'
;MPDVNWSGELLILMNVSIAAILTGFIGLEREAKDKPAGFRTNMIVGGSSALILSLGKVLVENYMQSGLQNVIQPDPTRIIEAIILGISFIGAGTILKANAESRVYYLTTAATVLFSAGIGIAVALEQYVLSVTATLLLLIINRVAKAINKKV
;
A
#
# COMPACT_ATOMS: atom_id res chain seq x y z
N MET A 1 -16.90 -24.81 -16.84
CA MET A 1 -15.99 -24.03 -15.97
C MET A 1 -15.63 -22.78 -16.76
N PRO A 2 -15.70 -21.57 -16.19
CA PRO A 2 -15.19 -20.40 -16.89
C PRO A 2 -13.73 -20.65 -17.26
N ASP A 3 -13.33 -20.26 -18.46
CA ASP A 3 -11.96 -20.40 -18.93
C ASP A 3 -11.05 -19.60 -17.99
N VAL A 4 -10.11 -20.27 -17.32
CA VAL A 4 -9.21 -19.63 -16.36
C VAL A 4 -8.32 -18.65 -17.11
N ASN A 5 -8.41 -17.36 -16.77
CA ASN A 5 -7.59 -16.31 -17.38
C ASN A 5 -6.20 -16.26 -16.73
N TRP A 6 -5.36 -17.22 -17.07
CA TRP A 6 -3.98 -17.33 -16.58
C TRP A 6 -3.15 -16.06 -16.82
N SER A 7 -3.35 -15.38 -17.95
CA SER A 7 -2.66 -14.12 -18.26
C SER A 7 -3.01 -13.00 -17.28
N GLY A 8 -4.28 -12.87 -16.90
CA GLY A 8 -4.72 -11.88 -15.92
C GLY A 8 -4.15 -12.17 -14.54
N GLU A 9 -4.21 -13.43 -14.11
CA GLU A 9 -3.66 -13.84 -12.81
C GLU A 9 -2.14 -13.60 -12.71
N LEU A 10 -1.39 -13.87 -13.78
CA LEU A 10 0.05 -13.58 -13.84
C LEU A 10 0.35 -12.09 -13.78
N LEU A 11 -0.46 -11.25 -14.42
CA LEU A 11 -0.33 -9.79 -14.33
C LEU A 11 -0.57 -9.29 -12.90
N ILE A 12 -1.58 -9.84 -12.21
CA ILE A 12 -1.86 -9.50 -10.81
C ILE A 12 -0.69 -9.92 -9.93
N LEU A 13 -0.17 -11.13 -10.08
CA LEU A 13 1.01 -11.59 -9.35
C LEU A 13 2.24 -10.70 -9.60
N MET A 14 2.45 -10.26 -10.83
CA MET A 14 3.50 -9.29 -11.17
C MET A 14 3.29 -7.97 -10.44
N ASN A 15 2.08 -7.40 -10.47
CA ASN A 15 1.76 -6.15 -9.77
C ASN A 15 1.96 -6.26 -8.25
N VAL A 16 1.52 -7.37 -7.64
CA VAL A 16 1.73 -7.64 -6.21
C VAL A 16 3.23 -7.73 -5.89
N SER A 17 4.01 -8.39 -6.74
CA SER A 17 5.46 -8.54 -6.56
C SER A 17 6.17 -7.18 -6.66
N ILE A 18 5.82 -6.36 -7.66
CA ILE A 18 6.36 -5.01 -7.83
C ILE A 18 6.01 -4.14 -6.62
N ALA A 19 4.75 -4.13 -6.19
CA ALA A 19 4.32 -3.37 -5.03
C ALA A 19 5.09 -3.78 -3.77
N ALA A 20 5.22 -5.09 -3.53
CA ALA A 20 5.97 -5.62 -2.39
C ALA A 20 7.45 -5.23 -2.43
N ILE A 21 8.10 -5.25 -3.61
CA ILE A 21 9.51 -4.84 -3.74
C ILE A 21 9.67 -3.34 -3.47
N LEU A 22 8.83 -2.49 -4.06
CA LEU A 22 8.90 -1.04 -3.88
C LEU A 22 8.69 -0.63 -2.41
N THR A 23 7.65 -1.14 -1.77
CA THR A 23 7.41 -0.88 -0.34
C THR A 23 8.42 -1.60 0.55
N GLY A 24 9.01 -2.69 0.08
CA GLY A 24 10.17 -3.35 0.70
C GLY A 24 11.35 -2.40 0.87
N PHE A 25 11.71 -1.60 -0.15
CA PHE A 25 12.79 -0.61 0.01
C PHE A 25 12.52 0.41 1.12
N ILE A 26 11.26 0.83 1.28
CA ILE A 26 10.84 1.69 2.39
C ILE A 26 11.00 0.95 3.72
N GLY A 27 10.55 -0.31 3.79
CA GLY A 27 10.68 -1.15 4.97
C GLY A 27 12.12 -1.45 5.39
N LEU A 28 13.05 -1.66 4.43
CA LEU A 28 14.48 -1.86 4.69
C LEU A 28 15.09 -0.66 5.39
N GLU A 29 14.78 0.56 4.91
CA GLU A 29 15.28 1.78 5.53
C GLU A 29 14.80 1.92 6.98
N ARG A 30 13.58 1.48 7.26
CA ARG A 30 12.96 1.54 8.58
C ARG A 30 13.56 0.50 9.53
N GLU A 31 13.74 -0.72 9.06
CA GLU A 31 14.31 -1.82 9.82
C GLU A 31 15.78 -1.53 10.18
N ALA A 32 16.56 -0.99 9.24
CA ALA A 32 17.93 -0.54 9.49
C ALA A 32 18.05 0.62 10.52
N LYS A 33 16.93 1.22 10.92
CA LYS A 33 16.85 2.31 11.91
C LYS A 33 16.07 1.89 13.18
N ASP A 34 15.86 0.59 13.37
CA ASP A 34 15.10 0.00 14.49
C ASP A 34 13.70 0.62 14.67
N LYS A 35 13.08 1.05 13.56
CA LYS A 35 11.71 1.58 13.57
C LYS A 35 10.71 0.43 13.44
N PRO A 36 9.57 0.48 14.15
CA PRO A 36 8.50 -0.52 13.99
C PRO A 36 7.94 -0.50 12.56
N ALA A 37 7.25 -1.57 12.17
CA ALA A 37 6.84 -1.82 10.77
C ALA A 37 8.05 -1.72 9.81
N GLY A 38 8.88 -2.76 9.85
CA GLY A 38 10.11 -2.91 9.06
C GLY A 38 9.85 -3.49 7.66
N PHE A 39 10.81 -4.26 7.14
CA PHE A 39 10.80 -4.80 5.78
C PHE A 39 9.55 -5.61 5.49
N ARG A 40 9.33 -6.69 6.25
CA ARG A 40 8.21 -7.63 6.03
C ARG A 40 6.86 -6.93 6.08
N THR A 41 6.67 -6.02 7.05
CA THR A 41 5.39 -5.31 7.20
C THR A 41 5.06 -4.44 6.00
N ASN A 42 6.03 -3.66 5.48
CA ASN A 42 5.77 -2.79 4.34
C ASN A 42 5.54 -3.58 3.05
N MET A 43 6.28 -4.67 2.84
CA MET A 43 6.05 -5.58 1.71
C MET A 43 4.63 -6.14 1.72
N ILE A 44 4.17 -6.64 2.87
CA ILE A 44 2.82 -7.20 3.02
C ILE A 44 1.76 -6.14 2.77
N VAL A 45 1.93 -4.93 3.29
CA VAL A 45 0.96 -3.83 3.14
C VAL A 45 0.84 -3.34 1.70
N GLY A 46 1.97 -3.15 1.01
CA GLY A 46 1.97 -2.77 -0.40
C GLY A 46 1.40 -3.86 -1.30
N GLY A 47 1.87 -5.10 -1.11
CA GLY A 47 1.40 -6.25 -1.86
C GLY A 47 -0.09 -6.55 -1.65
N SER A 48 -0.59 -6.47 -0.41
CA SER A 48 -2.02 -6.71 -0.13
C SER A 48 -2.91 -5.63 -0.75
N SER A 49 -2.49 -4.37 -0.70
CA SER A 49 -3.22 -3.26 -1.33
C SER A 49 -3.29 -3.43 -2.85
N ALA A 50 -2.19 -3.85 -3.47
CA ALA A 50 -2.17 -4.17 -4.90
C ALA A 50 -3.11 -5.34 -5.23
N LEU A 51 -3.04 -6.43 -4.44
CA LEU A 51 -3.88 -7.61 -4.64
C LEU A 51 -5.37 -7.28 -4.55
N ILE A 52 -5.79 -6.61 -3.48
CA ILE A 52 -7.20 -6.29 -3.22
C ILE A 52 -7.75 -5.40 -4.34
N LEU A 53 -7.02 -4.36 -4.76
CA LEU A 53 -7.48 -3.48 -5.82
C LEU A 53 -7.51 -4.16 -7.18
N SER A 54 -6.52 -5.00 -7.49
CA SER A 54 -6.51 -5.80 -8.72
C SER A 54 -7.68 -6.78 -8.79
N LEU A 55 -8.02 -7.46 -7.69
CA LEU A 55 -9.23 -8.30 -7.62
C LEU A 55 -10.50 -7.46 -7.82
N GLY A 56 -10.53 -6.25 -7.26
CA GLY A 56 -11.57 -5.26 -7.49
C GLY A 56 -11.78 -4.94 -8.97
N LYS A 57 -10.68 -4.66 -9.70
CA LYS A 57 -10.73 -4.41 -11.16
C LYS A 57 -11.35 -5.60 -11.91
N VAL A 58 -10.95 -6.82 -11.60
CA VAL A 58 -11.51 -8.03 -12.22
C VAL A 58 -13.02 -8.13 -12.00
N LEU A 59 -13.51 -7.85 -10.78
CA LEU A 59 -14.95 -7.84 -10.52
C LEU A 59 -15.67 -6.77 -11.35
N VAL A 60 -15.12 -5.56 -11.43
CA VAL A 60 -15.70 -4.45 -12.20
C VAL A 60 -15.73 -4.77 -13.70
N GLU A 61 -14.63 -5.31 -14.26
CA GLU A 61 -14.53 -5.71 -15.66
C GLU A 61 -15.55 -6.80 -16.01
N ASN A 62 -15.65 -7.85 -15.19
CA ASN A 62 -16.64 -8.91 -15.38
C ASN A 62 -18.07 -8.37 -15.34
N TYR A 63 -18.34 -7.43 -14.43
CA TYR A 63 -19.64 -6.79 -14.32
C TYR A 63 -19.97 -5.96 -15.58
N MET A 64 -19.02 -5.16 -16.06
CA MET A 64 -19.17 -4.36 -17.29
C MET A 64 -19.44 -5.24 -18.52
N GLN A 65 -18.84 -6.43 -18.59
CA GLN A 65 -19.06 -7.40 -19.67
C GLN A 65 -20.41 -8.13 -19.57
N SER A 66 -21.05 -8.17 -18.40
CA SER A 66 -22.33 -8.87 -18.18
C SER A 66 -23.55 -8.18 -18.82
N GLY A 67 -23.39 -6.98 -19.38
CA GLY A 67 -24.49 -6.21 -19.99
C GLY A 67 -25.44 -5.54 -18.99
N LEU A 68 -25.20 -5.69 -17.68
CA LEU A 68 -26.01 -5.09 -16.61
C LEU A 68 -25.66 -3.62 -16.30
N GLN A 69 -24.96 -2.94 -17.21
CA GLN A 69 -24.44 -1.57 -17.02
C GLN A 69 -25.52 -0.54 -16.62
N ASN A 70 -26.78 -0.79 -16.99
CA ASN A 70 -27.92 0.08 -16.68
C ASN A 70 -28.54 -0.16 -15.29
N VAL A 71 -28.09 -1.18 -14.55
CA VAL A 71 -28.68 -1.60 -13.27
C VAL A 71 -27.77 -1.28 -12.09
N ILE A 72 -26.44 -1.41 -12.23
CA ILE A 72 -25.47 -1.10 -11.17
C ILE A 72 -24.28 -0.37 -11.78
N GLN A 73 -23.90 0.75 -11.17
CA GLN A 73 -22.68 1.47 -11.52
C GLN A 73 -21.58 1.06 -10.53
N PRO A 74 -20.57 0.26 -10.93
CA PRO A 74 -19.47 -0.08 -10.05
C PRO A 74 -18.65 1.18 -9.71
N ASP A 75 -18.33 1.31 -8.43
CA ASP A 75 -17.56 2.43 -7.90
C ASP A 75 -16.22 1.92 -7.33
N PRO A 76 -15.12 2.03 -8.10
CA PRO A 76 -13.80 1.57 -7.66
C PRO A 76 -13.24 2.38 -6.49
N THR A 77 -13.76 3.59 -6.23
CA THR A 77 -13.31 4.41 -5.10
C THR A 77 -13.64 3.77 -3.76
N ARG A 78 -14.75 3.00 -3.67
CA ARG A 78 -15.12 2.26 -2.45
C ARG A 78 -14.08 1.21 -2.02
N ILE A 79 -13.42 0.56 -2.99
CA ILE A 79 -12.37 -0.41 -2.69
C ILE A 79 -11.14 0.32 -2.13
N ILE A 80 -10.79 1.46 -2.71
CA ILE A 80 -9.71 2.32 -2.23
C ILE A 80 -10.02 2.82 -0.81
N GLU A 81 -11.24 3.29 -0.54
CA GLU A 81 -11.70 3.69 0.79
C GLU A 81 -11.57 2.55 1.80
N ALA A 82 -12.01 1.34 1.44
CA ALA A 82 -11.91 0.17 2.31
C ALA A 82 -10.45 -0.19 2.64
N ILE A 83 -9.54 -0.09 1.66
CA ILE A 83 -8.09 -0.29 1.89
C ILE A 83 -7.56 0.79 2.85
N ILE A 84 -7.84 2.07 2.60
CA ILE A 84 -7.37 3.18 3.44
C ILE A 84 -7.88 3.03 4.88
N LEU A 85 -9.15 2.70 5.05
CA LEU A 85 -9.76 2.45 6.36
C LEU A 85 -9.08 1.28 7.07
N GLY A 86 -8.91 0.13 6.40
CA GLY A 86 -8.25 -1.04 6.97
C GLY A 86 -6.81 -0.76 7.40
N ILE A 87 -6.05 -0.05 6.58
CA ILE A 87 -4.66 0.31 6.89
C ILE A 87 -4.58 1.35 8.02
N SER A 88 -5.56 2.23 8.14
CA SER A 88 -5.63 3.20 9.24
C SER A 88 -5.75 2.52 10.61
N PHE A 89 -6.42 1.37 10.70
CA PHE A 89 -6.46 0.57 11.93
C PHE A 89 -5.09 -0.03 12.29
N ILE A 90 -4.34 -0.52 11.29
CA ILE A 90 -2.96 -1.02 11.50
C ILE A 90 -2.06 0.14 11.96
N GLY A 91 -2.18 1.29 11.31
CA GLY A 91 -1.48 2.52 11.69
C GLY A 91 -1.77 2.93 13.13
N ALA A 92 -3.03 2.98 13.55
CA ALA A 92 -3.43 3.24 14.92
C ALA A 92 -2.83 2.22 15.90
N GLY A 93 -2.86 0.92 15.56
CA GLY A 93 -2.23 -0.15 16.33
C GLY A 93 -0.72 0.04 16.52
N THR A 94 -0.02 0.62 15.54
CA THR A 94 1.41 0.95 15.68
C THR A 94 1.69 2.14 16.59
N ILE A 95 0.73 3.07 16.73
CA ILE A 95 0.85 4.27 17.58
C ILE A 95 0.62 3.91 19.05
N LEU A 96 -0.37 3.07 19.33
CA LEU A 96 -0.88 2.76 20.68
C LEU A 96 0.00 1.81 21.51
N LYS A 97 1.32 1.71 21.23
CA LYS A 97 2.21 0.83 22.00
C LYS A 97 2.29 1.32 23.45
N ALA A 98 1.66 0.56 24.35
CA ALA A 98 1.43 0.89 25.75
C ALA A 98 2.74 1.13 26.51
N ASN A 99 3.01 2.40 26.84
CA ASN A 99 3.81 2.80 27.99
C ASN A 99 3.11 4.03 28.58
N ALA A 100 2.96 4.03 29.90
CA ALA A 100 2.11 4.92 30.71
C ALA A 100 2.52 6.40 30.74
N GLU A 101 3.25 6.88 29.74
CA GLU A 101 3.69 8.26 29.62
C GLU A 101 2.97 8.92 28.44
N SER A 102 2.42 10.11 28.66
CA SER A 102 1.56 10.89 27.75
C SER A 102 2.19 11.35 26.42
N ARG A 103 3.09 10.57 25.81
CA ARG A 103 3.73 10.84 24.52
C ARG A 103 3.16 9.92 23.45
N VAL A 104 2.76 10.52 22.33
CA VAL A 104 2.38 9.79 21.12
C VAL A 104 3.65 9.31 20.40
N TYR A 105 3.82 7.99 20.31
CA TYR A 105 4.95 7.38 19.61
C TYR A 105 4.57 6.92 18.21
N TYR A 106 5.56 6.84 17.32
CA TYR A 106 5.43 6.16 16.02
C TYR A 106 4.42 6.73 15.00
N LEU A 107 4.04 8.02 15.09
CA LEU A 107 3.21 8.69 14.08
C LEU A 107 3.76 8.55 12.66
N THR A 108 5.06 8.77 12.46
CA THR A 108 5.72 8.60 11.16
C THR A 108 5.69 7.14 10.68
N THR A 109 5.66 6.18 11.60
CA THR A 109 5.48 4.76 11.25
C THR A 109 4.11 4.52 10.65
N ALA A 110 3.05 4.97 11.33
CA ALA A 110 1.69 4.85 10.83
C ALA A 110 1.55 5.53 9.46
N ALA A 111 2.09 6.75 9.29
CA ALA A 111 2.09 7.45 8.01
C ALA A 111 2.84 6.69 6.91
N THR A 112 3.98 6.05 7.23
CA THR A 112 4.72 5.25 6.25
C THR A 112 3.95 4.01 5.83
N VAL A 113 3.29 3.33 6.75
CA VAL A 113 2.45 2.16 6.45
C VAL A 113 1.31 2.56 5.52
N LEU A 114 0.64 3.68 5.77
CA LEU A 114 -0.39 4.22 4.89
C LEU A 114 0.17 4.57 3.50
N PHE A 115 1.34 5.18 3.44
CA PHE A 115 1.99 5.52 2.17
C PHE A 115 2.34 4.25 1.35
N SER A 116 2.81 3.19 2.02
CA SER A 116 3.06 1.89 1.39
C SER A 116 1.79 1.28 0.77
N ALA A 117 0.63 1.43 1.42
CA ALA A 117 -0.64 1.01 0.85
C ALA A 117 -0.99 1.80 -0.42
N GLY A 118 -0.77 3.12 -0.39
CA GLY A 118 -0.94 3.99 -1.55
C GLY A 118 -0.05 3.60 -2.73
N ILE A 119 1.20 3.20 -2.48
CA ILE A 119 2.09 2.66 -3.52
C ILE A 119 1.50 1.38 -4.13
N GLY A 120 1.00 0.46 -3.30
CA GLY A 120 0.34 -0.76 -3.78
C GLY A 120 -0.88 -0.48 -4.66
N ILE A 121 -1.72 0.48 -4.25
CA ILE A 121 -2.85 0.97 -5.05
C ILE A 121 -2.36 1.51 -6.40
N ALA A 122 -1.34 2.37 -6.41
CA ALA A 122 -0.79 2.93 -7.65
C ALA A 122 -0.25 1.84 -8.60
N VAL A 123 0.40 0.80 -8.06
CA VAL A 123 0.89 -0.35 -8.86
C VAL A 123 -0.28 -1.15 -9.45
N ALA A 124 -1.34 -1.42 -8.69
CA ALA A 124 -2.54 -2.11 -9.21
C ALA A 124 -3.30 -1.32 -10.27
N LEU A 125 -3.17 0.01 -10.27
CA LEU A 125 -3.65 0.91 -11.31
C LEU A 125 -2.65 1.08 -12.48
N GLU A 126 -1.58 0.25 -12.50
CA GLU A 126 -0.53 0.24 -13.53
C GLU A 126 0.22 1.58 -13.66
N GLN A 127 0.15 2.42 -12.62
CA GLN A 127 0.86 3.70 -12.55
C GLN A 127 2.30 3.47 -12.06
N TYR A 128 3.10 2.75 -12.84
CA TYR A 128 4.46 2.32 -12.45
C TYR A 128 5.43 3.49 -12.22
N VAL A 129 5.40 4.51 -13.11
CA VAL A 129 6.23 5.71 -12.94
C VAL A 129 5.87 6.45 -11.66
N LEU A 130 4.58 6.58 -11.36
CA LEU A 130 4.11 7.22 -10.14
C LEU A 130 4.51 6.44 -8.89
N SER A 131 4.34 5.12 -8.90
CA SER A 131 4.68 4.27 -7.75
C SER A 131 6.18 4.24 -7.47
N VAL A 132 7.03 4.18 -8.50
CA VAL A 132 8.49 4.32 -8.34
C VAL A 132 8.86 5.70 -7.81
N THR A 133 8.35 6.78 -8.41
CA THR A 133 8.70 8.15 -8.00
C THR A 133 8.19 8.49 -6.59
N ALA A 134 6.98 8.05 -6.22
CA ALA A 134 6.45 8.19 -4.87
C ALA A 134 7.29 7.41 -3.83
N THR A 135 7.76 6.21 -4.18
CA THR A 135 8.65 5.42 -3.33
C THR A 135 9.97 6.15 -3.07
N LEU A 136 10.59 6.69 -4.13
CA LEU A 136 11.82 7.49 -4.03
C LEU A 136 11.59 8.76 -3.21
N LEU A 137 10.48 9.45 -3.43
CA LEU A 137 10.12 10.65 -2.69
C LEU A 137 10.03 10.37 -1.18
N LEU A 138 9.36 9.29 -0.77
CA LEU A 138 9.26 8.93 0.64
C LEU A 138 10.63 8.61 1.26
N LEU A 139 11.49 7.87 0.54
CA LEU A 139 12.86 7.62 0.99
C LEU A 139 13.66 8.92 1.14
N ILE A 140 13.51 9.87 0.21
CA ILE A 140 14.15 11.19 0.30
C ILE A 140 13.63 11.95 1.53
N ILE A 141 12.32 12.00 1.75
CA ILE A 141 11.71 12.66 2.92
C ILE A 141 12.30 12.10 4.22
N ASN A 142 12.37 10.76 4.33
CA ASN A 142 12.91 10.11 5.52
C ASN A 142 14.41 10.37 5.73
N ARG A 143 15.19 10.52 4.66
CA ARG A 143 16.61 10.87 4.72
C ARG A 143 16.83 12.34 5.10
N VAL A 144 16.09 13.26 4.48
CA VAL A 144 16.20 14.70 4.74
C VAL A 144 15.77 15.03 6.17
N ALA A 145 14.65 14.48 6.64
CA ALA A 145 14.20 14.67 8.02
C ALA A 145 15.25 14.22 9.04
N LYS A 146 15.95 13.10 8.78
CA LYS A 146 17.07 12.65 9.61
C LYS A 146 18.25 13.63 9.58
N ALA A 147 18.61 14.14 8.40
CA ALA A 147 19.72 15.08 8.26
C ALA A 147 19.49 16.38 9.03
N ILE A 148 18.24 16.87 9.07
CA ILE A 148 17.84 18.04 9.85
C ILE A 148 17.95 17.74 11.35
N ASN A 149 17.37 16.63 11.82
CA ASN A 149 17.41 16.26 13.24
C ASN A 149 18.82 15.94 13.78
N LYS A 150 19.82 15.69 12.92
CA LYS A 150 21.22 15.52 13.35
C LYS A 150 21.96 16.86 13.51
N LYS A 151 21.45 17.95 12.93
CA LYS A 151 22.04 19.29 12.98
C LYS A 151 21.53 20.15 14.13
N VAL A 152 20.47 19.71 14.81
CA VAL A 152 19.90 20.31 16.02
C VAL A 152 20.35 19.47 17.21
#